data_AF-A0A1F4NMZ9-F1
#
_entry.id   AF-A0A1F4NMZ9-F1
#
_cell.length_a   1.000
_cell.length_b   1.000
_cell.length_c   1.000
_cell.angle_alpha   90.00
_cell.angle_beta   90.00
_cell.angle_gamma   90.00
#
_symmetry.space_group_name_H-M   'P 1'
#
loop_
_entity.id
_entity.type
_entity.pdbx_description
1 polymer ?
#
loop_
_entity_poly.entity_id
_entity_poly.type
_entity_poly.pdbx_seq_one_letter_code
_entity_poly.pdbx_strand_id
1 'polypeptide(L)'
;MDLFKCHMRSCFLLDHLDEAGFDPASGRRGRDKADYLRMLRGWLFDPDGKEAAVLKSWVESRFGLLPRNHRGFLGDFANDRYQAYLGDRARGLYNTNALESQLDLLFAYCQYEIRRQLPGQRHIRLYRGINRIEDHEILDRPNRRSYILLLNNLNSFTSNPERADEFGDTLLEVQVPLTKLLFIPGLLPGTLKGESEYLVIGGVYGVKVGLI
;
A
#
# COMPACT_ATOMS: atom_id res chain seq x y z
N MET A 1 -12.04 13.56 13.80
CA MET A 1 -10.98 12.61 13.40
C MET A 1 -10.95 11.37 14.29
N ASP A 2 -11.44 11.45 15.53
CA ASP A 2 -11.66 10.28 16.40
C ASP A 2 -12.77 9.32 15.93
N LEU A 3 -13.77 9.80 15.18
CA LEU A 3 -14.95 8.99 14.82
C LEU A 3 -14.62 7.76 13.96
N PHE A 4 -13.74 7.88 12.96
CA PHE A 4 -13.33 6.71 12.15
C PHE A 4 -12.63 5.66 13.00
N LYS A 5 -11.70 6.08 13.88
CA LYS A 5 -10.98 5.16 14.76
C LYS A 5 -11.95 4.50 15.76
N CYS A 6 -12.88 5.25 16.34
CA CYS A 6 -13.92 4.67 17.21
C CYS A 6 -14.79 3.66 16.45
N HIS A 7 -15.20 3.98 15.22
CA HIS A 7 -15.97 3.07 14.38
C HIS A 7 -15.19 1.80 14.05
N MET A 8 -13.94 1.92 13.60
CA MET A 8 -13.04 0.78 13.36
C MET A 8 -12.85 -0.08 14.61
N ARG A 9 -12.61 0.55 15.77
CA ARG A 9 -12.43 -0.15 17.06
C ARG A 9 -13.70 -0.89 17.47
N SER A 10 -14.88 -0.29 17.24
CA SER A 10 -16.17 -0.91 17.54
C SER A 10 -16.51 -2.05 16.58
N CYS A 11 -16.33 -1.87 15.27
CA CYS A 11 -16.63 -2.89 14.26
C CYS A 11 -15.80 -4.17 14.42
N PHE A 12 -14.56 -4.03 14.90
CA PHE A 12 -13.60 -5.15 15.00
C PHE A 12 -13.16 -5.43 16.43
N LEU A 13 -13.82 -4.86 17.44
CA LEU A 13 -13.51 -5.06 18.86
C LEU A 13 -12.02 -4.87 19.20
N LEU A 14 -11.37 -3.86 18.62
CA LEU A 14 -9.90 -3.69 18.76
C LEU A 14 -9.46 -3.35 20.19
N ASP A 15 -10.39 -2.92 21.05
CA ASP A 15 -10.16 -2.68 22.48
C ASP A 15 -10.63 -3.82 23.39
N HIS A 16 -11.41 -4.75 22.82
CA HIS A 16 -12.08 -5.85 23.51
C HIS A 16 -11.75 -7.15 22.77
N LEU A 17 -10.46 -7.39 22.56
CA LEU A 17 -9.97 -8.50 21.74
C LEU A 17 -10.33 -9.86 22.35
N ASP A 18 -10.50 -9.94 23.66
CA ASP A 18 -11.03 -11.09 24.38
C ASP A 18 -12.42 -11.49 23.90
N GLU A 19 -13.30 -10.50 23.68
CA GLU A 19 -14.61 -10.73 23.05
C GLU A 19 -14.49 -11.16 21.58
N ALA A 20 -13.42 -10.73 20.89
CA ALA A 20 -13.05 -11.22 19.56
C ALA A 20 -12.36 -12.60 19.56
N GLY A 21 -12.25 -13.26 20.71
CA GLY A 21 -11.66 -14.59 20.87
C GLY A 21 -10.14 -14.60 21.09
N PHE A 22 -9.53 -13.46 21.41
CA PHE A 22 -8.12 -13.40 21.80
C PHE A 22 -7.95 -13.87 23.25
N ASP A 23 -7.23 -14.96 23.43
CA ASP A 23 -6.83 -15.46 24.75
C ASP A 23 -5.34 -15.17 25.01
N PRO A 24 -4.99 -14.24 25.93
CA PRO A 24 -3.61 -13.96 26.30
C PRO A 24 -2.92 -15.13 27.01
N ALA A 25 -3.67 -16.06 27.60
CA ALA A 25 -3.14 -17.24 28.29
C ALA A 25 -2.80 -18.40 27.34
N SER A 26 -3.24 -18.35 26.07
CA SER A 26 -3.06 -19.43 25.08
C SER A 26 -1.61 -19.74 24.68
N GLY A 27 -0.62 -19.01 25.21
CA GLY A 27 0.83 -19.25 25.01
C GLY A 27 1.32 -19.04 23.58
N ARG A 28 0.43 -18.76 22.62
CA ARG A 28 0.76 -18.39 21.23
C ARG A 28 1.24 -16.94 21.21
N ARG A 29 2.30 -16.64 20.45
CA ARG A 29 2.81 -15.25 20.28
C ARG A 29 1.63 -14.31 19.98
N GLY A 30 1.39 -13.33 20.86
CA GLY A 30 0.27 -12.40 20.77
C GLY A 30 0.19 -11.72 19.40
N ARG A 31 -1.00 -11.79 18.78
CA ARG A 31 -1.34 -11.13 17.51
C ARG A 31 -2.37 -10.01 17.72
N ASP A 32 -2.55 -9.59 18.96
CA ASP A 32 -3.38 -8.48 19.42
C ASP A 32 -3.10 -7.16 18.65
N LYS A 33 -1.84 -6.95 18.25
CA LYS A 33 -1.44 -5.74 17.49
C LYS A 33 -1.37 -5.94 15.98
N ALA A 34 -1.90 -7.04 15.44
CA ALA A 34 -1.91 -7.31 14.00
C ALA A 34 -3.12 -6.65 13.31
N ASP A 35 -3.20 -5.32 13.44
CA ASP A 35 -4.29 -4.48 12.92
C ASP A 35 -3.88 -3.69 11.66
N TYR A 36 -4.83 -2.97 11.08
CA TYR A 36 -4.60 -2.10 9.92
C TYR A 36 -3.49 -1.07 10.13
N LEU A 37 -3.34 -0.51 11.35
CA LEU A 37 -2.29 0.47 11.66
C LEU A 37 -0.91 -0.17 11.65
N ARG A 38 -0.79 -1.41 12.10
CA ARG A 38 0.46 -2.17 11.96
C ARG A 38 0.79 -2.42 10.49
N MET A 39 -0.20 -2.74 9.65
CA MET A 39 0.05 -2.94 8.22
C MET A 39 0.57 -1.66 7.55
N LEU A 40 -0.08 -0.51 7.80
CA LEU A 40 0.37 0.79 7.28
C LEU A 40 1.77 1.16 7.77
N ARG A 41 2.06 0.99 9.07
CA ARG A 41 3.40 1.25 9.62
C ARG A 41 4.46 0.32 9.03
N GLY A 42 4.12 -0.95 8.88
CA GLY A 42 5.01 -1.95 8.30
C GLY A 42 5.36 -1.64 6.84
N TRP A 43 4.39 -1.14 6.06
CA TRP A 43 4.65 -0.68 4.70
C TRP A 43 5.66 0.48 4.65
N LEU A 44 5.43 1.51 5.48
CA LEU A 44 6.31 2.69 5.53
C LEU A 44 7.72 2.35 6.01
N PHE A 45 7.88 1.26 6.77
CA PHE A 45 9.17 0.80 7.26
C PHE A 45 9.89 -0.11 6.25
N ASP A 46 9.19 -1.10 5.70
CA ASP A 46 9.74 -2.09 4.79
C ASP A 46 8.66 -2.56 3.78
N PRO A 47 8.66 -2.03 2.54
CA PRO A 47 7.71 -2.44 1.50
C PRO A 47 7.94 -3.88 1.01
N ASP A 48 8.98 -4.55 1.49
CA ASP A 48 9.31 -5.96 1.26
C ASP A 48 9.20 -6.82 2.54
N GLY A 49 8.61 -6.25 3.58
CA GLY A 49 8.32 -6.89 4.85
C GLY A 49 7.02 -7.69 4.82
N LYS A 50 6.79 -8.46 5.89
CA LYS A 50 5.58 -9.29 6.06
C LYS A 50 4.29 -8.47 6.01
N GLU A 51 4.26 -7.32 6.67
CA GLU A 51 3.14 -6.38 6.65
C GLU A 51 2.85 -5.87 5.22
N ALA A 52 3.89 -5.65 4.40
CA ALA A 52 3.72 -5.29 3.00
C ALA A 52 3.21 -6.46 2.14
N ALA A 53 3.60 -7.70 2.44
CA ALA A 53 3.04 -8.88 1.78
C ALA A 53 1.53 -9.00 1.99
N VAL A 54 1.04 -8.68 3.19
CA VAL A 54 -0.39 -8.61 3.50
C VAL A 54 -1.09 -7.57 2.63
N LEU A 55 -0.58 -6.33 2.59
CA LEU A 55 -1.18 -5.27 1.78
C LEU A 55 -1.17 -5.59 0.28
N LYS A 56 -0.06 -6.11 -0.24
CA LYS A 56 0.04 -6.59 -1.63
C LYS A 56 -1.01 -7.69 -1.90
N SER A 57 -1.20 -8.62 -0.96
CA SER A 57 -2.20 -9.69 -1.11
C SER A 57 -3.65 -9.18 -1.02
N TRP A 58 -3.89 -8.16 -0.22
CA TRP A 58 -5.20 -7.51 -0.14
C TRP A 58 -5.53 -6.83 -1.47
N VAL A 59 -4.57 -6.10 -2.06
CA VAL A 59 -4.75 -5.50 -3.40
C VAL A 59 -5.01 -6.57 -4.46
N GLU A 60 -4.25 -7.66 -4.45
CA GLU A 60 -4.47 -8.79 -5.34
C GLU A 60 -5.90 -9.36 -5.20
N SER A 61 -6.35 -9.57 -3.97
CA SER A 61 -7.67 -10.13 -3.68
C SER A 61 -8.83 -9.23 -4.09
N ARG A 62 -8.71 -7.90 -3.94
CA ARG A 62 -9.82 -6.95 -4.19
C ARG A 62 -9.85 -6.42 -5.61
N PHE A 63 -8.69 -6.34 -6.26
CA PHE A 63 -8.54 -5.70 -7.58
C PHE A 63 -8.00 -6.64 -8.65
N GLY A 64 -7.62 -7.88 -8.32
CA GLY A 64 -7.05 -8.84 -9.27
C GLY A 64 -5.65 -8.47 -9.77
N LEU A 65 -4.97 -7.54 -9.10
CA LEU A 65 -3.64 -7.05 -9.50
C LEU A 65 -2.55 -7.86 -8.80
N LEU A 66 -1.83 -8.68 -9.56
CA LEU A 66 -0.74 -9.50 -9.04
C LEU A 66 0.45 -8.64 -8.57
N PRO A 67 1.08 -8.97 -7.43
CA PRO A 67 2.34 -8.35 -7.06
C PRO A 67 3.43 -8.75 -8.05
N ARG A 68 4.21 -7.77 -8.51
CA ARG A 68 5.37 -7.97 -9.38
C ARG A 68 6.68 -8.07 -8.60
N ASN A 69 6.73 -7.49 -7.41
CA ASN A 69 7.95 -7.46 -6.59
C ASN A 69 7.64 -7.63 -5.09
N HIS A 70 8.40 -8.51 -4.45
CA HIS A 70 8.52 -8.63 -3.00
C HIS A 70 9.87 -9.27 -2.66
N ARG A 71 10.81 -8.47 -2.14
CA ARG A 71 12.26 -8.83 -2.03
C ARG A 71 12.87 -9.20 -3.38
N GLY A 72 12.46 -8.49 -4.43
CA GLY A 72 12.86 -8.74 -5.80
C GLY A 72 11.70 -9.21 -6.68
N PHE A 73 11.97 -9.32 -7.98
CA PHE A 73 10.99 -9.71 -8.97
C PHE A 73 10.43 -11.11 -8.68
N LEU A 74 9.09 -11.22 -8.62
CA LEU A 74 8.39 -12.46 -8.29
C LEU A 74 8.32 -13.42 -9.48
N GLY A 75 8.21 -12.92 -10.71
CA GLY A 75 8.16 -13.76 -11.91
C GLY A 75 7.03 -14.80 -11.84
N ASP A 76 7.37 -16.05 -12.21
CA ASP A 76 6.42 -17.17 -12.21
C ASP A 76 6.16 -17.73 -10.81
N PHE A 77 5.00 -18.38 -10.64
CA PHE A 77 4.54 -18.95 -9.37
C PHE A 77 5.45 -20.05 -8.78
N ALA A 78 6.32 -20.65 -9.59
CA ALA A 78 7.29 -21.66 -9.18
C ALA A 78 8.58 -21.07 -8.57
N ASN A 79 8.75 -19.75 -8.60
CA ASN A 79 9.94 -19.08 -8.10
C ASN A 79 9.99 -19.11 -6.55
N ASP A 80 11.17 -19.40 -5.98
CA ASP A 80 11.42 -19.36 -4.54
C ASP A 80 11.01 -18.02 -3.92
N ARG A 81 11.14 -16.91 -4.66
CA ARG A 81 10.68 -15.59 -4.21
C ARG A 81 9.17 -15.50 -4.08
N TYR A 82 8.43 -16.12 -5.01
CA TYR A 82 6.98 -16.19 -4.92
C TYR A 82 6.56 -17.02 -3.70
N GLN A 83 7.24 -18.13 -3.44
CA GLN A 83 7.00 -18.94 -2.23
C GLN A 83 7.33 -18.18 -0.94
N ALA A 84 8.43 -17.41 -0.92
CA ALA A 84 8.77 -16.55 0.20
C ALA A 84 7.70 -15.46 0.45
N TYR A 85 7.19 -14.83 -0.62
CA TYR A 85 6.06 -13.91 -0.56
C TYR A 85 4.81 -14.56 0.03
N LEU A 86 4.44 -15.77 -0.43
CA LEU A 86 3.33 -16.52 0.14
C LEU A 86 3.55 -16.84 1.62
N GLY A 87 4.78 -17.18 2.01
CA GLY A 87 5.14 -17.42 3.40
C GLY A 87 5.03 -16.17 4.28
N ASP A 88 5.42 -14.99 3.77
CA ASP A 88 5.21 -13.71 4.45
C ASP A 88 3.72 -13.36 4.55
N ARG A 89 2.96 -13.49 3.46
CA ARG A 89 1.51 -13.31 3.44
C ARG A 89 0.82 -14.19 4.49
N ALA A 90 1.12 -15.49 4.50
CA ALA A 90 0.52 -16.45 5.43
C ALA A 90 0.84 -16.11 6.89
N ARG A 91 2.10 -15.80 7.20
CA ARG A 91 2.51 -15.36 8.55
C ARG A 91 1.89 -14.02 8.94
N GLY A 92 1.63 -13.16 7.96
CA GLY A 92 1.00 -11.85 8.14
C GLY A 92 -0.49 -11.95 8.45
N LEU A 93 -1.23 -12.84 7.80
CA LEU A 93 -2.68 -13.02 7.95
C LEU A 93 -3.08 -14.02 9.03
N TYR A 94 -2.21 -14.99 9.36
CA TYR A 94 -2.49 -16.01 10.35
C TYR A 94 -2.92 -15.40 11.70
N ASN A 95 -4.04 -15.93 12.20
CA ASN A 95 -4.62 -15.61 13.50
C ASN A 95 -4.77 -14.11 13.74
N THR A 96 -5.24 -13.40 12.71
CA THR A 96 -5.57 -11.97 12.77
C THR A 96 -7.07 -11.79 12.93
N ASN A 97 -7.45 -10.69 13.58
CA ASN A 97 -8.85 -10.34 13.81
C ASN A 97 -9.42 -9.60 12.59
N ALA A 98 -9.99 -10.34 11.64
CA ALA A 98 -10.66 -9.78 10.45
C ALA A 98 -9.83 -8.72 9.69
N LEU A 99 -8.51 -8.90 9.61
CA LEU A 99 -7.58 -7.87 9.15
C LEU A 99 -7.89 -7.35 7.74
N GLU A 100 -8.27 -8.23 6.82
CA GLU A 100 -8.62 -7.80 5.48
C GLU A 100 -9.88 -6.92 5.45
N SER A 101 -10.88 -7.22 6.28
CA SER A 101 -12.07 -6.37 6.44
C SER A 101 -11.73 -5.01 7.08
N GLN A 102 -10.74 -4.95 7.96
CA GLN A 102 -10.22 -3.68 8.48
C GLN A 102 -9.61 -2.84 7.34
N LEU A 103 -8.87 -3.47 6.42
CA LEU A 103 -8.30 -2.80 5.25
C LEU A 103 -9.39 -2.36 4.26
N ASP A 104 -10.45 -3.17 4.09
CA ASP A 104 -11.63 -2.79 3.29
C ASP A 104 -12.29 -1.52 3.84
N LEU A 105 -12.48 -1.44 5.17
CA LEU A 105 -13.05 -0.24 5.82
C LEU A 105 -12.12 0.97 5.73
N LEU A 106 -10.80 0.78 5.88
CA LEU A 106 -9.81 1.83 5.68
C LEU A 106 -9.87 2.39 4.25
N PHE A 107 -9.91 1.53 3.24
CA PHE A 107 -10.01 1.93 1.84
C PHE A 107 -11.30 2.70 1.59
N ALA A 108 -12.44 2.20 2.08
CA ALA A 108 -13.73 2.86 1.94
C ALA A 108 -13.72 4.27 2.56
N TYR A 109 -13.15 4.41 3.75
CA TYR A 109 -13.00 5.71 4.41
C TYR A 109 -12.05 6.65 3.67
N CYS A 110 -10.92 6.16 3.18
CA CYS A 110 -9.99 6.92 2.35
C CYS A 110 -10.73 7.48 1.10
N GLN A 111 -11.48 6.62 0.41
CA GLN A 111 -12.26 7.01 -0.75
C GLN A 111 -13.40 7.98 -0.42
N TYR A 112 -14.00 7.88 0.77
CA TYR A 112 -14.97 8.87 1.26
C TYR A 112 -14.31 10.25 1.46
N GLU A 113 -13.17 10.29 2.14
CA GLU A 113 -12.45 11.54 2.41
C GLU A 113 -11.91 12.19 1.13
N ILE A 114 -11.37 11.40 0.19
CA ILE A 114 -10.91 11.92 -1.11
C ILE A 114 -12.06 12.62 -1.87
N ARG A 115 -13.26 12.04 -1.90
CA ARG A 115 -14.42 12.66 -2.57
C ARG A 115 -14.82 13.99 -1.94
N ARG A 116 -14.60 14.16 -0.64
CA ARG A 116 -14.89 15.40 0.08
C ARG A 116 -13.79 16.46 -0.12
N GLN A 117 -12.54 16.04 -0.11
CA GLN A 117 -11.39 16.94 -0.20
C GLN A 117 -11.08 17.38 -1.64
N LEU A 118 -11.39 16.55 -2.63
CA LEU A 118 -11.07 16.77 -4.05
C LEU A 118 -12.33 16.65 -4.92
N PRO A 119 -13.38 17.47 -4.69
CA PRO A 119 -14.63 17.36 -5.44
C PRO A 119 -14.40 17.64 -6.93
N GLY A 120 -15.00 16.81 -7.79
CA GLY A 120 -14.92 16.94 -9.25
C GLY A 120 -13.58 16.51 -9.87
N GLN A 121 -12.56 16.22 -9.08
CA GLN A 121 -11.29 15.72 -9.57
C GLN A 121 -11.37 14.21 -9.87
N ARG A 122 -10.61 13.76 -10.87
CA ARG A 122 -10.50 12.33 -11.23
C ARG A 122 -9.10 11.78 -11.02
N HIS A 123 -8.10 12.65 -11.07
CA HIS A 123 -6.69 12.29 -10.94
C HIS A 123 -5.99 13.29 -10.02
N ILE A 124 -4.91 12.83 -9.40
CA ILE A 124 -3.94 13.67 -8.70
C ILE A 124 -2.57 13.45 -9.32
N ARG A 125 -1.78 14.52 -9.43
CA ARG A 125 -0.39 14.44 -9.88
C ARG A 125 0.49 14.04 -8.70
N LEU A 126 1.22 12.95 -8.85
CA LEU A 126 2.14 12.44 -7.84
C LEU A 126 3.48 12.03 -8.47
N TYR A 127 4.48 11.89 -7.61
CA TYR A 127 5.86 11.65 -7.96
C TYR A 127 6.43 10.41 -7.25
N ARG A 128 7.37 9.73 -7.91
CA ARG A 128 8.11 8.60 -7.33
C ARG A 128 9.54 8.60 -7.87
N GLY A 129 10.51 8.58 -6.97
CA GLY A 129 11.91 8.32 -7.30
C GLY A 129 12.12 6.84 -7.62
N ILE A 130 12.89 6.56 -8.65
CA ILE A 130 13.35 5.21 -9.00
C ILE A 130 14.84 5.27 -9.38
N ASN A 131 15.56 4.17 -9.17
CA ASN A 131 16.95 4.06 -9.59
C ASN A 131 17.05 3.88 -11.11
N ARG A 132 16.44 2.83 -11.64
CA ARG A 132 16.46 2.49 -13.06
C ARG A 132 15.05 2.24 -13.57
N ILE A 133 14.72 2.81 -14.71
CA ILE A 133 13.42 2.59 -15.35
C ILE A 133 13.30 1.15 -15.87
N GLU A 134 14.43 0.55 -16.21
CA GLU A 134 14.55 -0.82 -16.70
C GLU A 134 14.25 -1.88 -15.62
N ASP A 135 14.26 -1.48 -14.34
CA ASP A 135 13.81 -2.35 -13.24
C ASP A 135 12.28 -2.54 -13.24
N HIS A 136 11.57 -1.74 -14.04
CA HIS A 136 10.13 -1.84 -14.24
C HIS A 136 9.83 -2.47 -15.59
N GLU A 137 8.70 -3.16 -15.68
CA GLU A 137 8.21 -3.73 -16.93
C GLU A 137 7.65 -2.59 -17.81
N ILE A 138 8.37 -2.28 -18.90
CA ILE A 138 8.00 -1.27 -19.89
C ILE A 138 7.09 -1.92 -20.93
N LEU A 139 5.83 -1.51 -20.96
CA LEU A 139 4.84 -2.01 -21.92
C LEU A 139 4.88 -1.23 -23.24
N ASP A 140 5.17 0.06 -23.17
CA ASP A 140 5.30 0.93 -24.35
C ASP A 140 6.13 2.18 -24.02
N ARG A 141 6.70 2.81 -25.05
CA ARG A 141 7.45 4.07 -24.95
C ARG A 141 6.99 5.06 -26.03
N PRO A 142 5.90 5.82 -25.78
CA PRO A 142 5.36 6.76 -26.76
C PRO A 142 6.36 7.84 -27.22
N ASN A 143 7.29 8.27 -26.35
CA ASN A 143 8.36 9.19 -26.72
C ASN A 143 9.55 9.09 -25.75
N ARG A 144 10.60 9.89 -25.96
CA ARG A 144 11.84 9.82 -25.17
C ARG A 144 11.62 9.96 -23.65
N ARG A 145 10.63 10.74 -23.21
CA ARG A 145 10.35 11.06 -21.80
C ARG A 145 9.02 10.50 -21.29
N SER A 146 8.31 9.68 -22.08
CA SER A 146 7.01 9.13 -21.70
C SER A 146 7.02 7.63 -21.88
N TYR A 147 6.55 6.92 -20.87
CA TYR A 147 6.53 5.45 -20.83
C TYR A 147 5.17 4.97 -20.34
N ILE A 148 4.79 3.78 -20.79
CA ILE A 148 3.72 3.00 -20.17
C ILE A 148 4.40 1.90 -19.36
N LEU A 149 4.33 2.02 -18.04
CA LEU A 149 4.95 1.07 -17.11
C LEU A 149 3.88 0.20 -16.46
N LEU A 150 4.23 -1.06 -16.21
CA LEU A 150 3.52 -1.88 -15.25
C LEU A 150 4.20 -1.77 -13.88
N LEU A 151 3.56 -1.04 -12.97
CA LEU A 151 4.04 -0.89 -11.60
C LEU A 151 3.65 -2.10 -10.74
N ASN A 152 4.37 -2.31 -9.64
CA ASN A 152 3.98 -3.30 -8.63
C ASN A 152 2.55 -3.01 -8.15
N ASN A 153 1.81 -4.00 -7.63
CA ASN A 153 0.40 -3.79 -7.31
C ASN A 153 0.14 -2.77 -6.18
N LEU A 154 1.14 -2.43 -5.38
CA LEU A 154 1.09 -1.34 -4.41
C LEU A 154 2.42 -0.58 -4.42
N ASN A 155 2.36 0.75 -4.34
CA ASN A 155 3.51 1.64 -4.46
C ASN A 155 3.37 2.84 -3.52
N SER A 156 4.51 3.37 -3.06
CA SER A 156 4.57 4.69 -2.41
C SER A 156 4.77 5.80 -3.44
N PHE A 157 4.08 6.92 -3.28
CA PHE A 157 4.23 8.13 -4.06
C PHE A 157 4.23 9.36 -3.15
N THR A 158 4.71 10.50 -3.64
CA THR A 158 4.69 11.79 -2.92
C THR A 158 4.08 12.87 -3.80
N SER A 159 3.44 13.88 -3.19
CA SER A 159 2.99 15.08 -3.90
C SER A 159 4.10 16.15 -4.01
N ASN A 160 5.21 15.98 -3.29
CA ASN A 160 6.38 16.85 -3.37
C ASN A 160 7.47 16.20 -4.26
N PRO A 161 7.81 16.78 -5.42
CA PRO A 161 8.86 16.25 -6.30
C PRO A 161 10.25 16.25 -5.65
N GLU A 162 10.59 17.25 -4.82
CA GLU A 162 11.88 17.32 -4.12
C GLU A 162 12.06 16.18 -3.13
N ARG A 163 10.96 15.66 -2.56
CA ARG A 163 11.02 14.46 -1.70
C ARG A 163 11.20 13.17 -2.46
N ALA A 164 10.85 13.15 -3.75
CA ALA A 164 11.08 11.98 -4.58
C ALA A 164 12.52 11.94 -5.14
N ASP A 165 13.21 13.09 -5.13
CA ASP A 165 14.64 13.23 -5.43
C ASP A 165 15.50 12.38 -4.47
N GLU A 166 15.12 12.31 -3.19
CA GLU A 166 15.82 11.52 -2.17
C GLU A 166 15.88 9.99 -2.48
N PHE A 167 15.17 9.49 -3.50
CA PHE A 167 14.95 8.06 -3.76
C PHE A 167 15.38 7.53 -5.14
N GLY A 168 16.30 8.21 -5.85
CA GLY A 168 16.99 7.63 -7.02
C GLY A 168 17.41 8.63 -8.09
N ASP A 169 17.90 8.14 -9.22
CA ASP A 169 18.43 8.98 -10.32
C ASP A 169 17.33 9.50 -11.26
N THR A 170 16.11 8.94 -11.18
CA THR A 170 15.02 9.21 -12.13
C THR A 170 13.71 9.50 -11.41
N LEU A 171 13.08 10.62 -11.79
CA LEU A 171 11.79 11.03 -11.25
C LEU A 171 10.65 10.62 -12.18
N LEU A 172 9.72 9.82 -11.66
CA LEU A 172 8.45 9.54 -12.33
C LEU A 172 7.41 10.58 -11.92
N GLU A 173 6.81 11.28 -12.89
CA GLU A 173 5.59 12.06 -12.72
C GLU A 173 4.40 11.25 -13.27
N VAL A 174 3.35 11.09 -12.46
CA VAL A 174 2.19 10.25 -12.78
C VAL A 174 0.88 10.97 -12.47
N GLN A 175 -0.10 10.86 -13.38
CA GLN A 175 -1.49 11.24 -13.10
C GLN A 175 -2.23 10.03 -12.53
N VAL A 176 -2.31 9.96 -11.20
CA VAL A 176 -2.89 8.82 -10.48
C VAL A 176 -4.40 8.98 -10.37
N PRO A 177 -5.21 8.01 -10.85
CA PRO A 177 -6.66 8.03 -10.62
C PRO A 177 -6.95 8.03 -9.12
N LEU A 178 -7.87 8.89 -8.66
CA LEU A 178 -8.19 9.01 -7.23
C LEU A 178 -8.72 7.69 -6.63
N THR A 179 -9.37 6.87 -7.44
CA THR A 179 -9.87 5.55 -7.06
C THR A 179 -8.76 4.52 -6.79
N LYS A 180 -7.54 4.79 -7.24
CA LYS A 180 -6.36 3.94 -6.98
C LYS A 180 -5.59 4.37 -5.73
N LEU A 181 -6.05 5.37 -4.98
CA LEU A 181 -5.44 5.76 -3.71
C LEU A 181 -5.96 4.87 -2.58
N LEU A 182 -5.09 3.99 -2.08
CA LEU A 182 -5.37 3.16 -0.91
C LEU A 182 -5.35 4.03 0.36
N PHE A 183 -4.35 4.89 0.48
CA PHE A 183 -4.14 5.77 1.62
C PHE A 183 -3.54 7.11 1.18
N ILE A 184 -3.93 8.19 1.84
CA ILE A 184 -3.41 9.55 1.59
C ILE A 184 -2.77 10.14 2.85
N PRO A 185 -1.75 11.00 2.70
CA PRO A 185 -1.21 11.84 3.76
C PRO A 185 -2.28 12.51 4.60
N GLY A 186 -2.11 12.51 5.92
CA GLY A 186 -3.04 13.18 6.83
C GLY A 186 -4.45 12.58 6.91
N LEU A 187 -4.68 11.36 6.41
CA LEU A 187 -5.96 10.66 6.61
C LEU A 187 -6.17 10.26 8.08
N LEU A 188 -5.09 9.83 8.75
CA LEU A 188 -5.06 9.44 10.16
C LEU A 188 -4.00 10.21 10.98
N PRO A 189 -4.15 11.53 11.16
CA PRO A 189 -3.17 12.37 11.84
C PRO A 189 -2.70 11.82 13.20
N GLY A 190 -1.40 11.94 13.44
CA GLY A 190 -0.76 11.54 14.69
C GLY A 190 -0.64 10.02 14.88
N THR A 191 -0.95 9.22 13.86
CA THR A 191 -0.95 7.75 13.96
C THR A 191 0.24 7.10 13.24
N LEU A 192 0.68 7.71 12.14
CA LEU A 192 1.82 7.26 11.36
C LEU A 192 2.89 8.35 11.42
N LYS A 193 4.10 8.04 11.89
CA LYS A 193 5.22 9.00 11.80
C LYS A 193 5.75 8.95 10.36
N GLY A 194 5.85 10.10 9.68
CA GLY A 194 6.28 10.17 8.28
C GLY A 194 5.14 10.29 7.26
N GLU A 195 4.06 11.01 7.59
CA GLU A 195 2.77 11.08 6.86
C GLU A 195 2.81 11.63 5.42
N SER A 196 3.94 11.70 4.72
CA SER A 196 4.03 12.36 3.42
C SER A 196 3.84 11.47 2.20
N GLU A 197 3.60 10.17 2.40
CA GLU A 197 3.45 9.23 1.30
C GLU A 197 2.00 8.83 1.03
N TYR A 198 1.67 8.78 -0.26
CA TYR A 198 0.47 8.20 -0.80
C TYR A 198 0.70 6.71 -1.06
N LEU A 199 -0.21 5.85 -0.61
CA LEU A 199 -0.24 4.45 -1.01
C LEU A 199 -1.12 4.30 -2.24
N VAL A 200 -0.51 3.91 -3.35
CA VAL A 200 -1.14 3.87 -4.67
C VAL A 200 -1.22 2.43 -5.17
N ILE A 201 -2.44 1.97 -5.42
CA ILE A 201 -2.73 0.72 -6.12
C ILE A 201 -2.15 0.81 -7.52
N GLY A 202 -1.32 -0.16 -7.88
CA GLY A 202 -0.54 -0.16 -9.10
C GLY A 202 -1.28 -0.59 -10.36
N GLY A 203 -0.61 -1.44 -11.14
CA GLY A 203 -1.02 -1.80 -12.49
C GLY A 203 -0.39 -0.89 -13.54
N VAL A 204 -1.06 -0.74 -14.67
CA VAL A 204 -0.54 0.00 -15.83
C VAL A 204 -0.70 1.52 -15.61
N TYR A 205 0.39 2.25 -15.85
CA TYR A 205 0.43 3.71 -15.75
C TYR A 205 1.20 4.34 -16.91
N GLY A 206 0.65 5.43 -17.44
CA GLY A 206 1.42 6.38 -18.21
C GLY A 206 2.23 7.27 -17.27
N VAL A 207 3.54 7.33 -17.49
CA VAL A 207 4.46 8.10 -16.68
C VAL A 207 5.28 9.05 -17.55
N LYS A 208 5.56 10.23 -17.02
CA LYS A 208 6.58 11.12 -17.57
C LYS A 208 7.85 10.99 -16.73
N VAL A 209 8.98 11.01 -17.41
CA VAL A 209 10.29 10.84 -16.79
C VAL A 209 11.06 12.15 -16.86
N GLY A 210 11.44 12.66 -15.70
CA GLY A 210 12.42 13.72 -15.53
C GLY A 210 13.76 13.15 -15.09
N LEU A 211 14.85 13.75 -15.57
CA LEU A 211 16.13 13.61 -14.88
C LEU A 211 16.06 14.49 -13.63
N ILE A 212 16.54 13.93 -12.53
CA ILE A 212 16.77 14.64 -11.28
C ILE A 212 18.12 15.36 -11.40
#